data_AF-A0A2N3HIJ8-F1
#
_entry.id   AF-A0A2N3HIJ8-F1
#
_cell.length_a   1.000
_cell.length_b   1.000
_cell.length_c   1.000
_cell.angle_alpha   90.00
_cell.angle_beta   90.00
_cell.angle_gamma   90.00
#
_symmetry.space_group_name_H-M   'P 1'
#
loop_
_entity.id
_entity.type
_entity.pdbx_description
1 polymer ?
#
loop_
_entity_poly.entity_id
_entity_poly.type
_entity_poly.pdbx_seq_one_letter_code
_entity_poly.pdbx_strand_id
1 'polypeptide(L)'
;MPKKLVLVCLLNFFIAAVFGLLLRYAFVQPIEFNYRFLTHAHSHVAMLGWVYLMLFALIVHYFIPNKKPIYNRLFWITQFAVVGMLFSFPFQGYAAVSISFSTLHIFCSYYFAYLIFKHHKTENKVTSHLLKMALAFMLVSTIGVWCLGPAVAMLGQASAFYQIAIQFFLHFQFNGWFLLAVFAVFFHKLQLQDSKQFRLFFKFLIITTILTFAMPINWFAPHSVLLWVNGLGVICQLIALYYFVIIVKSPLKTLINKQVTITKYMYGFALFCFVLKIVLQSASLIPEVSNVAYQHRNFVIGFIHLTMLGVISGFLFAFLLQNSFIKHSKTLTYGIYAFILGFVLTELILLIQGGFFYFGIGLLPNYYLILFLCSILLPLGIGCFIYNILNTKKNVRKTT
;
A
#
# COMPACT_ATOMS: atom_id res chain seq x y z
N MET A 1 -15.36 7.93 -10.99
CA MET A 1 -14.68 6.74 -11.56
C MET A 1 -15.67 5.77 -12.18
N PRO A 2 -15.29 4.95 -13.18
CA PRO A 2 -16.16 3.88 -13.67
C PRO A 2 -16.34 2.80 -12.59
N LYS A 3 -17.59 2.52 -12.21
CA LYS A 3 -17.97 1.53 -11.18
C LYS A 3 -17.33 0.16 -11.39
N LYS A 4 -17.23 -0.29 -12.65
CA LYS A 4 -16.65 -1.59 -13.03
C LYS A 4 -15.18 -1.73 -12.64
N LEU A 5 -14.36 -0.68 -12.84
CA LEU A 5 -12.93 -0.74 -12.55
C LEU A 5 -12.69 -0.83 -11.04
N VAL A 6 -13.43 -0.04 -10.26
CA VAL A 6 -13.39 -0.06 -8.79
C VAL A 6 -13.76 -1.44 -8.24
N LEU A 7 -14.82 -2.05 -8.79
CA LEU A 7 -15.25 -3.38 -8.39
C LEU A 7 -14.16 -4.44 -8.65
N VAL A 8 -13.48 -4.38 -9.80
CA VAL A 8 -12.36 -5.28 -10.10
C VAL A 8 -11.22 -5.11 -9.09
N CYS A 9 -10.83 -3.88 -8.77
CA CYS A 9 -9.80 -3.64 -7.75
C CYS A 9 -10.21 -4.24 -6.40
N LEU A 10 -11.46 -4.04 -5.97
CA LEU A 10 -11.96 -4.60 -4.70
C LEU A 10 -12.03 -6.13 -4.72
N LEU A 11 -12.38 -6.74 -5.86
CA LEU A 11 -12.34 -8.20 -6.02
C LEU A 11 -10.91 -8.73 -5.88
N ASN A 12 -9.92 -8.08 -6.50
CA ASN A 12 -8.52 -8.41 -6.29
C ASN A 12 -8.14 -8.27 -4.80
N PHE A 13 -8.61 -7.21 -4.12
CA PHE A 13 -8.34 -7.04 -2.70
C PHE A 13 -8.96 -8.14 -1.84
N PHE A 14 -10.20 -8.52 -2.15
CA PHE A 14 -10.89 -9.61 -1.47
C PHE A 14 -10.15 -10.93 -1.64
N ILE A 15 -9.72 -11.26 -2.86
CA ILE A 15 -8.93 -12.46 -3.16
C ILE A 15 -7.60 -12.42 -2.39
N ALA A 16 -6.90 -11.28 -2.40
CA ALA A 16 -5.67 -11.11 -1.63
C ALA A 16 -5.91 -11.30 -0.12
N ALA A 17 -7.00 -10.77 0.43
CA ALA A 17 -7.36 -10.97 1.83
C ALA A 17 -7.67 -12.45 2.15
N VAL A 18 -8.33 -13.17 1.24
CA VAL A 18 -8.55 -14.62 1.36
C VAL A 18 -7.23 -15.39 1.32
N PHE A 19 -6.29 -15.03 0.44
CA PHE A 19 -4.95 -15.63 0.45
C PHE A 19 -4.19 -15.31 1.74
N GLY A 20 -4.32 -14.10 2.26
CA GLY A 20 -3.77 -13.72 3.56
C GLY A 20 -4.35 -14.58 4.69
N LEU A 21 -5.66 -14.81 4.67
CA LEU A 21 -6.35 -15.68 5.62
C LEU A 21 -5.88 -17.14 5.50
N LEU A 22 -5.71 -17.64 4.27
CA LEU A 22 -5.19 -18.99 4.01
C LEU A 22 -3.74 -19.16 4.49
N LEU A 23 -2.89 -18.13 4.32
CA LEU A 23 -1.53 -18.11 4.87
C LEU A 23 -1.52 -18.16 6.41
N ARG A 24 -2.49 -17.54 7.08
CA ARG A 24 -2.65 -17.68 8.54
C ARG A 24 -3.15 -19.07 8.92
N TYR A 25 -4.09 -19.61 8.15
CA TYR A 25 -4.64 -20.95 8.36
C TYR A 25 -3.58 -22.05 8.22
N ALA A 26 -2.59 -21.87 7.36
CA ALA A 26 -1.47 -22.81 7.18
C ALA A 26 -0.70 -23.15 8.47
N PHE A 27 -0.76 -22.28 9.49
CA PHE A 27 -0.17 -22.52 10.81
C PHE A 27 -1.16 -23.15 11.82
N VAL A 28 -2.43 -23.24 11.48
CA VAL A 28 -3.49 -23.89 12.27
C VAL A 28 -3.68 -25.33 11.81
N GLN A 29 -3.69 -25.54 10.49
CA GLN A 29 -3.76 -26.84 9.84
C GLN A 29 -2.90 -26.87 8.58
N PRO A 30 -2.34 -28.04 8.20
CA PRO A 30 -1.62 -28.20 6.95
C PRO A 30 -2.48 -27.82 5.74
N ILE A 31 -1.87 -27.18 4.75
CA ILE A 31 -2.47 -26.88 3.45
C ILE A 31 -1.61 -27.47 2.34
N GLU A 32 -2.24 -27.80 1.20
CA GLU A 32 -1.54 -28.41 0.05
C GLU A 32 -0.68 -27.42 -0.74
N PHE A 33 -0.94 -26.12 -0.58
CA PHE A 33 -0.20 -25.08 -1.29
C PHE A 33 1.15 -24.79 -0.65
N ASN A 34 2.17 -24.58 -1.49
CA ASN A 34 3.46 -24.09 -1.02
C ASN A 34 3.32 -22.68 -0.40
N TYR A 35 3.67 -22.55 0.88
CA TYR A 35 3.52 -21.31 1.64
C TYR A 35 4.19 -20.10 0.97
N ARG A 36 5.41 -20.28 0.43
CA ARG A 36 6.17 -19.21 -0.21
C ARG A 36 5.51 -18.78 -1.52
N PHE A 37 5.02 -19.73 -2.31
CA PHE A 37 4.33 -19.48 -3.57
C PHE A 37 3.01 -18.73 -3.35
N LEU A 38 2.23 -19.16 -2.35
CA LEU A 38 1.01 -18.48 -1.96
C LEU A 38 1.31 -17.07 -1.40
N THR A 39 2.42 -16.88 -0.68
CA THR A 39 2.87 -15.55 -0.23
C THR A 39 3.17 -14.62 -1.41
N HIS A 40 3.81 -15.13 -2.47
CA HIS A 40 4.03 -14.36 -3.69
C HIS A 40 2.70 -13.98 -4.34
N ALA A 41 1.76 -14.91 -4.48
CA ALA A 41 0.45 -14.61 -5.05
C ALA A 41 -0.31 -13.56 -4.23
N HIS A 42 -0.34 -13.70 -2.90
CA HIS A 42 -0.95 -12.76 -1.97
C HIS A 42 -0.40 -11.34 -2.15
N SER A 43 0.93 -11.17 -2.11
CA SER A 43 1.55 -9.85 -2.16
C SER A 43 1.39 -9.18 -3.52
N HIS A 44 1.51 -9.92 -4.63
CA HIS A 44 1.33 -9.35 -5.97
C HIS A 44 -0.13 -8.94 -6.21
N VAL A 45 -1.11 -9.74 -5.79
CA VAL A 45 -2.52 -9.39 -5.96
C VAL A 45 -2.92 -8.23 -5.05
N ALA A 46 -2.39 -8.15 -3.82
CA ALA A 46 -2.61 -7.02 -2.92
C ALA A 46 -1.99 -5.71 -3.45
N MET A 47 -0.71 -5.73 -3.84
CA MET A 47 -0.01 -4.52 -4.27
C MET A 47 -0.40 -4.09 -5.67
N LEU A 48 -0.39 -5.02 -6.62
CA LEU A 48 -0.54 -4.74 -8.05
C LEU A 48 -2.02 -4.82 -8.48
N GLY A 49 -2.77 -5.78 -7.92
CA GLY A 49 -4.20 -5.95 -8.22
C GLY A 49 -5.11 -4.97 -7.49
N TRP A 50 -4.85 -4.70 -6.21
CA TRP A 50 -5.65 -3.77 -5.41
C TRP A 50 -5.08 -2.35 -5.47
N VAL A 51 -3.93 -2.11 -4.82
CA VAL A 51 -3.43 -0.75 -4.59
C VAL A 51 -3.07 -0.04 -5.90
N TYR A 52 -2.25 -0.67 -6.74
CA TYR A 52 -1.80 -0.10 -8.01
C TYR A 52 -2.99 0.21 -8.94
N LEU A 53 -3.88 -0.76 -9.20
CA LEU A 53 -5.02 -0.55 -10.11
C LEU A 53 -6.03 0.45 -9.55
N MET A 54 -6.23 0.50 -8.23
CA MET A 54 -7.09 1.52 -7.62
C MET A 54 -6.48 2.92 -7.75
N LEU A 55 -5.17 3.08 -7.52
CA LEU A 55 -4.47 4.34 -7.75
C LEU A 55 -4.46 4.73 -9.23
N PHE A 56 -4.27 3.78 -10.15
CA PHE A 56 -4.43 3.98 -11.59
C PHE A 56 -5.80 4.60 -11.89
N ALA A 57 -6.88 3.98 -11.38
CA ALA A 57 -8.23 4.44 -11.63
C ALA A 57 -8.50 5.85 -11.05
N LEU A 58 -7.95 6.14 -9.86
CA LEU A 58 -8.04 7.45 -9.22
C LEU A 58 -7.26 8.53 -9.99
N ILE A 59 -6.03 8.23 -10.39
CA ILE A 59 -5.17 9.15 -11.16
C ILE A 59 -5.84 9.50 -12.49
N VAL A 60 -6.33 8.50 -13.23
CA VAL A 60 -7.07 8.75 -14.48
C VAL A 60 -8.36 9.52 -14.22
N HIS A 61 -9.02 9.29 -13.09
CA HIS A 61 -10.25 10.00 -12.78
C HIS A 61 -10.05 11.48 -12.49
N TYR A 62 -9.04 11.82 -11.69
CA TYR A 62 -8.82 13.17 -11.15
C TYR A 62 -7.89 14.02 -12.01
N PHE A 63 -6.91 13.42 -12.70
CA PHE A 63 -5.82 14.17 -13.32
C PHE A 63 -5.79 14.09 -14.85
N ILE A 64 -6.72 13.33 -15.45
CA ILE A 64 -6.86 13.22 -16.91
C ILE A 64 -8.23 13.76 -17.34
N PRO A 65 -8.28 14.94 -17.99
CA PRO A 65 -9.55 15.55 -18.42
C PRO A 65 -10.27 14.70 -19.48
N ASN A 66 -9.54 14.31 -20.54
CA ASN A 66 -10.07 13.53 -21.64
C ASN A 66 -9.71 12.06 -21.45
N LYS A 67 -10.64 11.29 -20.89
CA LYS A 67 -10.48 9.85 -20.59
C LYS A 67 -10.49 9.01 -21.88
N LYS A 68 -9.40 9.10 -22.63
CA LYS A 68 -9.19 8.37 -23.89
C LYS A 68 -9.37 6.85 -23.67
N PRO A 69 -9.87 6.10 -24.66
CA PRO A 69 -10.06 4.64 -24.56
C PRO A 69 -8.81 3.86 -24.17
N ILE A 70 -7.62 4.41 -24.47
CA ILE A 70 -6.32 3.82 -24.14
C ILE A 70 -6.17 3.50 -22.65
N TYR A 71 -6.70 4.35 -21.75
CA TYR A 71 -6.60 4.12 -20.30
C TYR A 71 -7.42 2.90 -19.87
N ASN A 72 -8.59 2.69 -20.47
CA ASN A 72 -9.40 1.52 -20.19
C ASN A 72 -8.73 0.25 -20.75
N ARG A 73 -8.20 0.28 -21.98
CA ARG A 73 -7.45 -0.86 -22.54
C ARG A 73 -6.25 -1.21 -21.68
N LEU A 74 -5.45 -0.22 -21.30
CA LEU A 74 -4.27 -0.41 -20.46
C LEU A 74 -4.64 -0.98 -19.08
N PHE A 75 -5.73 -0.50 -18.46
CA PHE A 75 -6.23 -1.09 -17.22
C PHE A 75 -6.52 -2.58 -17.37
N TRP A 76 -7.21 -3.00 -18.44
CA TRP A 76 -7.57 -4.41 -18.63
C TRP A 76 -6.38 -5.30 -18.98
N ILE A 77 -5.40 -4.80 -19.76
CA ILE A 77 -4.14 -5.53 -20.00
C ILE A 77 -3.36 -5.68 -18.69
N THR A 78 -3.33 -4.64 -17.86
CA THR A 78 -2.69 -4.70 -16.54
C THR A 78 -3.40 -5.68 -15.62
N GLN A 79 -4.74 -5.68 -15.61
CA GLN A 79 -5.54 -6.66 -14.86
C GLN A 79 -5.32 -8.08 -15.36
N PHE A 80 -5.19 -8.28 -16.67
CA PHE A 80 -4.85 -9.59 -17.24
C PHE A 80 -3.50 -10.09 -16.70
N ALA A 81 -2.51 -9.21 -16.59
CA ALA A 81 -1.23 -9.55 -15.95
C ALA A 81 -1.42 -9.93 -14.46
N VAL A 82 -2.25 -9.21 -13.71
CA VAL A 82 -2.57 -9.53 -12.31
C VAL A 82 -3.24 -10.91 -12.19
N VAL A 83 -4.21 -11.21 -13.06
CA VAL A 83 -4.90 -12.52 -13.08
C VAL A 83 -3.92 -13.64 -13.46
N GLY A 84 -3.04 -13.39 -14.43
CA GLY A 84 -1.97 -14.32 -14.78
C GLY A 84 -1.06 -14.62 -13.60
N MET A 85 -0.64 -13.61 -12.84
CA MET A 85 0.13 -13.78 -11.60
C MET A 85 -0.68 -14.51 -10.51
N LEU A 86 -1.95 -14.17 -10.32
CA LEU A 86 -2.87 -14.78 -9.34
C LEU A 86 -2.90 -16.30 -9.50
N PHE A 87 -2.99 -16.79 -10.73
CA PHE A 87 -3.04 -18.23 -10.99
C PHE A 87 -1.66 -18.86 -11.11
N SER A 88 -0.66 -18.21 -11.69
CA SER A 88 0.66 -18.83 -11.87
C SER A 88 1.48 -18.91 -10.58
N PHE A 89 1.47 -17.89 -9.72
CA PHE A 89 2.33 -17.91 -8.52
C PHE A 89 2.03 -19.07 -7.56
N PRO A 90 0.78 -19.41 -7.20
CA PRO A 90 0.51 -20.50 -6.27
C PRO A 90 1.03 -21.88 -6.72
N PHE A 91 1.11 -22.13 -8.03
CA PHE A 91 1.50 -23.44 -8.56
C PHE A 91 2.99 -23.56 -8.88
N GLN A 92 3.64 -22.50 -9.35
CA GLN A 92 5.04 -22.56 -9.83
C GLN A 92 5.99 -21.54 -9.19
N GLY A 93 5.50 -20.67 -8.30
CA GLY A 93 6.33 -19.62 -7.68
C GLY A 93 6.91 -18.67 -8.73
N TYR A 94 8.19 -18.32 -8.59
CA TYR A 94 8.93 -17.55 -9.60
C TYR A 94 9.45 -18.47 -10.70
N ALA A 95 8.69 -18.58 -11.78
CA ALA A 95 9.04 -19.35 -12.97
C ALA A 95 8.57 -18.60 -14.23
N ALA A 96 8.85 -19.15 -15.41
CA ALA A 96 8.69 -18.45 -16.68
C ALA A 96 7.32 -17.74 -16.82
N VAL A 97 6.20 -18.44 -16.59
CA VAL A 97 4.85 -17.88 -16.75
C VAL A 97 4.57 -16.72 -15.78
N SER A 98 4.86 -16.86 -14.49
CA SER A 98 4.63 -15.82 -13.48
C SER A 98 5.57 -14.62 -13.67
N ILE A 99 6.79 -14.87 -14.13
CA ILE A 99 7.74 -13.82 -14.52
C ILE A 99 7.20 -13.08 -15.75
N SER A 100 6.75 -13.76 -16.81
CA SER A 100 6.18 -13.13 -18.01
C SER A 100 5.02 -12.19 -17.68
N PHE A 101 4.09 -12.61 -16.80
CA PHE A 101 3.00 -11.74 -16.36
C PHE A 101 3.48 -10.57 -15.49
N SER A 102 4.45 -10.80 -14.60
CA SER A 102 5.06 -9.72 -13.80
C SER A 102 5.75 -8.68 -14.70
N THR A 103 6.47 -9.14 -15.73
CA THR A 103 7.12 -8.30 -16.73
C THR A 103 6.11 -7.53 -17.58
N LEU A 104 5.01 -8.16 -18.01
CA LEU A 104 3.91 -7.48 -18.69
C LEU A 104 3.33 -6.36 -17.82
N HIS A 105 3.14 -6.61 -16.52
CA HIS A 105 2.68 -5.59 -15.58
C HIS A 105 3.66 -4.40 -15.49
N ILE A 106 4.97 -4.67 -15.44
CA ILE A 106 6.00 -3.62 -15.43
C ILE A 106 5.93 -2.76 -16.70
N PHE A 107 5.86 -3.37 -17.90
CA PHE A 107 5.74 -2.61 -19.13
C PHE A 107 4.44 -1.79 -19.22
N CYS A 108 3.32 -2.36 -18.74
CA CYS A 108 2.08 -1.60 -18.59
C CYS A 108 2.24 -0.40 -17.65
N SER A 109 3.01 -0.55 -16.58
CA SER A 109 3.30 0.51 -15.62
C SER A 109 4.16 1.62 -16.21
N TYR A 110 5.14 1.27 -17.04
CA TYR A 110 5.96 2.24 -17.77
C TYR A 110 5.12 3.03 -18.77
N TYR A 111 4.28 2.32 -19.53
CA TYR A 111 3.39 2.97 -20.49
C TYR A 111 2.35 3.84 -19.78
N PHE A 112 1.85 3.41 -18.62
CA PHE A 112 0.98 4.24 -17.78
C PHE A 112 1.68 5.53 -17.34
N ALA A 113 2.90 5.44 -16.80
CA ALA A 113 3.68 6.62 -16.42
C ALA A 113 3.87 7.58 -17.59
N TYR A 114 4.28 7.07 -18.75
CA TYR A 114 4.41 7.85 -19.99
C TYR A 114 3.11 8.59 -20.35
N LEU A 115 1.97 7.89 -20.34
CA LEU A 115 0.66 8.48 -20.67
C LEU A 115 0.25 9.55 -19.66
N ILE A 116 0.53 9.37 -18.37
CA ILE A 116 0.23 10.38 -17.36
C ILE A 116 1.15 11.58 -17.53
N PHE A 117 2.47 11.40 -17.69
CA PHE A 117 3.39 12.52 -17.94
C PHE A 117 2.96 13.35 -19.16
N LYS A 118 2.50 12.70 -20.24
CA LYS A 118 2.07 13.36 -21.46
C LYS A 118 0.72 14.07 -21.37
N HIS A 119 -0.26 13.48 -20.67
CA HIS A 119 -1.65 13.94 -20.75
C HIS A 119 -2.24 14.49 -19.45
N HIS A 120 -1.55 14.38 -18.31
CA HIS A 120 -2.06 14.97 -17.07
C HIS A 120 -2.22 16.48 -17.24
N LYS A 121 -3.34 17.01 -16.79
CA LYS A 121 -3.57 18.46 -16.69
C LYS A 121 -4.05 18.75 -15.27
N THR A 122 -3.16 19.32 -14.48
CA THR A 122 -3.47 19.89 -13.16
C THR A 122 -2.82 21.25 -13.09
N GLU A 123 -3.64 22.29 -12.93
CA GLU A 123 -3.15 23.66 -12.73
C GLU A 123 -2.48 23.81 -11.34
N ASN A 124 -2.84 22.92 -10.42
CA ASN A 124 -2.29 22.89 -9.08
C ASN A 124 -0.89 22.23 -9.05
N LYS A 125 0.13 23.04 -8.74
CA LYS A 125 1.54 22.63 -8.61
C LYS A 125 1.76 21.57 -7.54
N VAL A 126 1.06 21.64 -6.41
CA VAL A 126 1.14 20.68 -5.29
C VAL A 126 0.87 19.27 -5.78
N THR A 127 -0.26 19.12 -6.46
CA THR A 127 -0.73 17.85 -7.00
C THR A 127 0.18 17.37 -8.12
N SER A 128 0.63 18.28 -9.01
CA SER A 128 1.54 17.94 -10.11
C SER A 128 2.85 17.33 -9.61
N HIS A 129 3.50 17.97 -8.63
CA HIS A 129 4.78 17.52 -8.10
C HIS A 129 4.67 16.15 -7.40
N LEU A 130 3.65 15.96 -6.56
CA LEU A 130 3.41 14.67 -5.89
C LEU A 130 3.13 13.55 -6.89
N LEU A 131 2.28 13.81 -7.89
CA LEU A 131 1.97 12.82 -8.93
C LEU A 131 3.22 12.42 -9.72
N LYS A 132 4.00 13.40 -10.19
CA LYS A 132 5.21 13.14 -10.98
C LYS A 132 6.24 12.36 -10.18
N MET A 133 6.47 12.72 -8.91
CA MET A 133 7.41 12.00 -8.06
C MET A 133 6.92 10.60 -7.67
N ALA A 134 5.62 10.41 -7.46
CA ALA A 134 5.06 9.09 -7.26
C ALA A 134 5.40 8.20 -8.47
N LEU A 135 5.07 8.63 -9.70
CA LEU A 135 5.37 7.88 -10.92
C LEU A 135 6.87 7.63 -11.10
N ALA A 136 7.71 8.63 -10.82
CA ALA A 136 9.16 8.49 -10.88
C ALA A 136 9.66 7.40 -9.92
N PHE A 137 9.19 7.37 -8.67
CA PHE A 137 9.57 6.33 -7.72
C PHE A 137 9.05 4.95 -8.11
N MET A 138 7.91 4.83 -8.78
CA MET A 138 7.52 3.54 -9.36
C MET A 138 8.52 3.07 -10.41
N LEU A 139 8.91 3.95 -11.35
CA LEU A 139 9.91 3.58 -12.35
C LEU A 139 11.22 3.17 -11.68
N VAL A 140 11.72 3.99 -10.74
CA VAL A 140 12.94 3.70 -9.97
C VAL A 140 12.83 2.36 -9.26
N SER A 141 11.73 2.07 -8.56
CA SER A 141 11.57 0.84 -7.78
C SER A 141 11.78 -0.44 -8.60
N THR A 142 11.46 -0.41 -9.90
CA THR A 142 11.61 -1.58 -10.78
C THR A 142 13.06 -1.98 -11.04
N ILE A 143 14.03 -1.09 -10.78
CA ILE A 143 15.46 -1.42 -10.83
C ILE A 143 15.74 -2.63 -9.92
N GLY A 144 15.16 -2.64 -8.71
CA GLY A 144 15.28 -3.78 -7.79
C GLY A 144 14.76 -5.08 -8.39
N VAL A 145 13.66 -5.04 -9.13
CA VAL A 145 13.08 -6.23 -9.79
C VAL A 145 13.98 -6.73 -10.93
N TRP A 146 14.51 -5.81 -11.75
CA TRP A 146 15.42 -6.17 -12.83
C TRP A 146 16.73 -6.77 -12.32
N CYS A 147 17.16 -6.41 -11.11
CA CYS A 147 18.30 -7.03 -10.46
C CYS A 147 18.04 -8.47 -9.96
N LEU A 148 16.79 -8.92 -9.81
CA LEU A 148 16.50 -10.24 -9.20
C LEU A 148 17.02 -11.41 -10.05
N GLY A 149 16.83 -11.37 -11.37
CA GLY A 149 17.34 -12.42 -12.27
C GLY A 149 18.86 -12.59 -12.18
N PRO A 150 19.63 -11.51 -12.43
CA PRO A 150 21.09 -11.52 -12.24
C PRO A 150 21.52 -11.91 -10.83
N ALA A 151 20.84 -11.40 -9.79
CA ALA A 151 21.17 -11.70 -8.39
C ALA A 151 21.07 -13.21 -8.09
N VAL A 152 20.01 -13.86 -8.56
CA VAL A 152 19.84 -15.31 -8.37
C VAL A 152 20.88 -16.09 -9.15
N ALA A 153 21.13 -15.73 -10.41
CA ALA A 153 22.07 -16.44 -11.28
C ALA A 153 23.53 -16.35 -10.78
N MET A 154 23.91 -15.20 -10.23
CA MET A 154 25.30 -14.94 -9.82
C MET A 154 25.58 -15.32 -8.36
N LEU A 155 24.63 -15.06 -7.45
CA LEU A 155 24.86 -15.12 -5.99
C LEU A 155 23.83 -15.98 -5.24
N GLY A 156 22.78 -16.45 -5.91
CA GLY A 156 21.69 -17.22 -5.30
C GLY A 156 20.68 -16.38 -4.50
N GLN A 157 19.54 -17.01 -4.18
CA GLN A 157 18.41 -16.37 -3.49
C GLN A 157 18.68 -16.03 -2.01
N ALA A 158 19.70 -16.65 -1.41
CA ALA A 158 20.09 -16.38 -0.02
C ALA A 158 21.04 -15.16 0.10
N SER A 159 21.53 -14.62 -1.02
CA SER A 159 22.50 -13.53 -1.00
C SER A 159 21.92 -12.22 -0.46
N ALA A 160 22.78 -11.43 0.18
CA ALA A 160 22.44 -10.08 0.61
C ALA A 160 21.95 -9.23 -0.57
N PHE A 161 22.60 -9.32 -1.74
CA PHE A 161 22.21 -8.58 -2.93
C PHE A 161 20.78 -8.89 -3.38
N TYR A 162 20.39 -10.17 -3.43
CA TYR A 162 19.02 -10.58 -3.77
C TYR A 162 17.99 -10.01 -2.77
N GLN A 163 18.28 -10.10 -1.47
CA GLN A 163 17.38 -9.59 -0.43
C GLN A 163 17.25 -8.05 -0.47
N ILE A 164 18.37 -7.35 -0.66
CA ILE A 164 18.40 -5.88 -0.82
C ILE A 164 17.62 -5.45 -2.06
N ALA A 165 17.72 -6.17 -3.17
CA ALA A 165 16.98 -5.87 -4.39
C ALA A 165 15.45 -5.98 -4.20
N ILE A 166 14.98 -6.97 -3.42
CA ILE A 166 13.57 -7.07 -3.02
C ILE A 166 13.18 -5.88 -2.15
N GLN A 167 13.99 -5.56 -1.12
CA GLN A 167 13.70 -4.43 -0.23
C GLN A 167 13.70 -3.09 -0.97
N PHE A 168 14.58 -2.91 -1.95
CA PHE A 168 14.62 -1.73 -2.80
C PHE A 168 13.28 -1.55 -3.53
N PHE A 169 12.78 -2.61 -4.16
CA PHE A 169 11.48 -2.58 -4.83
C PHE A 169 10.36 -2.22 -3.85
N LEU A 170 10.26 -2.93 -2.72
CA LEU A 170 9.19 -2.71 -1.73
C LEU A 170 9.25 -1.31 -1.11
N HIS A 171 10.44 -0.85 -0.74
CA HIS A 171 10.62 0.45 -0.09
C HIS A 171 10.16 1.61 -0.98
N PHE A 172 10.61 1.65 -2.23
CA PHE A 172 10.23 2.69 -3.17
C PHE A 172 8.80 2.52 -3.69
N GLN A 173 8.24 1.30 -3.71
CA GLN A 173 6.81 1.09 -3.97
C GLN A 173 5.95 1.69 -2.85
N PHE A 174 6.25 1.38 -1.59
CA PHE A 174 5.43 1.78 -0.44
C PHE A 174 5.57 3.27 -0.13
N ASN A 175 6.80 3.72 0.12
CA ASN A 175 7.08 5.07 0.59
C ASN A 175 7.18 6.09 -0.56
N GLY A 176 7.56 5.65 -1.76
CA GLY A 176 7.70 6.51 -2.93
C GLY A 176 6.43 6.53 -3.79
N TRP A 177 6.09 5.42 -4.44
CA TRP A 177 4.97 5.36 -5.37
C TRP A 177 3.60 5.46 -4.67
N PHE A 178 3.23 4.51 -3.82
CA PHE A 178 1.89 4.43 -3.25
C PHE A 178 1.58 5.62 -2.32
N LEU A 179 2.48 5.94 -1.39
CA LEU A 179 2.27 7.02 -0.44
C LEU A 179 2.14 8.39 -1.12
N LEU A 180 3.04 8.73 -2.06
CA LEU A 180 2.94 10.01 -2.77
C LEU A 180 1.73 10.06 -3.70
N ALA A 181 1.34 8.94 -4.32
CA ALA A 181 0.14 8.89 -5.16
C ALA A 181 -1.13 9.11 -4.33
N VAL A 182 -1.22 8.48 -3.15
CA VAL A 182 -2.30 8.74 -2.18
C VAL A 182 -2.30 10.21 -1.75
N PHE A 183 -1.14 10.80 -1.45
CA PHE A 183 -1.06 12.21 -1.10
C PHE A 183 -1.40 13.14 -2.26
N ALA A 184 -1.07 12.80 -3.50
CA ALA A 184 -1.50 13.58 -4.67
C ALA A 184 -3.03 13.65 -4.73
N VAL A 185 -3.73 12.52 -4.56
CA VAL A 185 -5.20 12.47 -4.54
C VAL A 185 -5.77 13.18 -3.31
N PHE A 186 -5.18 12.97 -2.13
CA PHE A 186 -5.62 13.61 -0.89
C PHE A 186 -5.49 15.13 -0.96
N PHE A 187 -4.34 15.65 -1.39
CA PHE A 187 -4.06 17.08 -1.45
C PHE A 187 -4.85 17.76 -2.56
N HIS A 188 -5.14 17.05 -3.66
CA HIS A 188 -6.11 17.49 -4.66
C HIS A 188 -7.51 17.67 -4.05
N LYS A 189 -8.00 16.70 -3.25
CA LYS A 189 -9.29 16.80 -2.57
C LYS A 189 -9.35 17.89 -1.51
N LEU A 190 -8.23 18.17 -0.85
CA LEU A 190 -8.10 19.31 0.08
C LEU A 190 -7.96 20.65 -0.64
N GLN A 191 -7.77 20.66 -1.97
CA GLN A 191 -7.50 21.85 -2.77
C GLN A 191 -6.30 22.66 -2.24
N LEU A 192 -5.27 21.97 -1.72
CA LEU A 192 -4.08 22.62 -1.18
C LEU A 192 -3.35 23.42 -2.25
N GLN A 193 -3.02 24.67 -1.94
CA GLN A 193 -2.24 25.54 -2.82
C GLN A 193 -0.75 25.46 -2.50
N ASP A 194 0.09 25.83 -3.47
CA ASP A 194 1.53 25.88 -3.26
C ASP A 194 1.88 26.91 -2.17
N SER A 195 2.74 26.51 -1.24
CA SER A 195 3.18 27.33 -0.12
C SER A 195 4.60 26.97 0.27
N LYS A 196 5.28 27.83 1.03
CA LYS A 196 6.63 27.52 1.55
C LYS A 196 6.63 26.24 2.38
N GLN A 197 5.59 26.04 3.20
CA GLN A 197 5.40 24.87 4.05
C GLN A 197 5.20 23.60 3.22
N PHE A 198 4.41 23.66 2.14
CA PHE A 198 4.26 22.53 1.23
C PHE A 198 5.60 22.17 0.55
N ARG A 199 6.35 23.16 0.05
CA ARG A 199 7.64 22.90 -0.61
C ARG A 199 8.64 22.24 0.34
N LEU A 200 8.64 22.63 1.61
CA LEU A 200 9.45 22.01 2.66
C LEU A 200 8.97 20.58 2.95
N PHE A 201 7.66 20.37 3.18
CA PHE A 201 7.08 19.03 3.33
C PHE A 201 7.51 18.11 2.18
N PHE A 202 7.32 18.56 0.95
CA PHE A 202 7.64 17.80 -0.25
C PHE A 202 9.13 17.47 -0.33
N LYS A 203 10.02 18.46 -0.14
CA LYS A 203 11.48 18.24 -0.15
C LYS A 203 11.88 17.19 0.89
N PHE A 204 11.44 17.34 2.14
CA PHE A 204 11.80 16.41 3.20
C PHE A 204 11.18 15.02 2.99
N LEU A 205 9.98 14.92 2.42
CA LEU A 205 9.35 13.65 2.04
C LEU A 205 10.16 12.88 0.99
N ILE A 206 10.71 13.56 -0.01
CA ILE A 206 11.58 12.93 -1.02
C ILE A 206 12.90 12.48 -0.38
N ILE A 207 13.54 13.37 0.40
CA ILE A 207 14.82 13.07 1.07
C ILE A 207 14.66 11.87 2.01
N THR A 208 13.64 11.86 2.89
CA THR A 208 13.42 10.73 3.80
C THR A 208 13.16 9.43 3.05
N THR A 209 12.39 9.46 1.96
CA THR A 209 12.13 8.27 1.13
C THR A 209 13.43 7.67 0.60
N ILE A 210 14.40 8.48 0.19
CA ILE A 210 15.69 7.98 -0.30
C ILE A 210 16.56 7.49 0.86
N LEU A 211 16.74 8.32 1.90
CA LEU A 211 17.69 8.03 2.99
C LEU A 211 17.26 6.84 3.87
N THR A 212 15.96 6.67 4.13
CA THR A 212 15.47 5.57 4.98
C THR A 212 15.59 4.19 4.33
N PHE A 213 15.93 4.10 3.04
CA PHE A 213 16.29 2.83 2.42
C PHE A 213 17.58 2.23 2.99
N ALA A 214 18.44 3.06 3.60
CA ALA A 214 19.67 2.59 4.23
C ALA A 214 19.42 1.55 5.34
N MET A 215 18.25 1.60 5.99
CA MET A 215 17.90 0.63 7.04
C MET A 215 17.68 -0.78 6.48
N PRO A 216 16.82 -1.02 5.46
CA PRO A 216 16.76 -2.32 4.80
C PRO A 216 18.08 -2.81 4.23
N ILE A 217 18.98 -1.92 3.75
CA ILE A 217 20.33 -2.34 3.35
C ILE A 217 21.10 -2.87 4.55
N ASN A 218 21.09 -2.14 5.67
CA ASN A 218 21.84 -2.47 6.87
C ASN A 218 21.45 -3.84 7.47
N TRP A 219 20.23 -4.32 7.23
CA TRP A 219 19.81 -5.67 7.64
C TRP A 219 20.58 -6.81 6.95
N PHE A 220 21.05 -6.58 5.73
CA PHE A 220 21.73 -7.60 4.91
C PHE A 220 23.21 -7.29 4.63
N ALA A 221 23.59 -6.02 4.74
CA ALA A 221 24.97 -5.55 4.64
C ALA A 221 25.24 -4.54 5.77
N PRO A 222 25.40 -5.00 7.03
CA PRO A 222 25.50 -4.11 8.19
C PRO A 222 26.72 -3.20 8.10
N HIS A 223 26.49 -1.89 8.25
CA HIS A 223 27.56 -0.90 8.27
C HIS A 223 27.11 0.35 9.05
N SER A 224 27.95 0.85 9.95
CA SER A 224 27.61 1.97 10.85
C SER A 224 27.14 3.23 10.11
N VAL A 225 27.77 3.54 8.97
CA VAL A 225 27.36 4.65 8.09
C VAL A 225 25.89 4.54 7.66
N LEU A 226 25.38 3.33 7.39
CA LEU A 226 23.99 3.15 6.97
C LEU A 226 23.00 3.49 8.08
N LEU A 227 23.35 3.22 9.34
CA LEU A 227 22.55 3.64 10.50
C LEU A 227 22.47 5.17 10.61
N TRP A 228 23.58 5.88 10.38
CA TRP A 228 23.59 7.35 10.36
C TRP A 228 22.77 7.92 9.20
N VAL A 229 22.90 7.35 8.01
CA VAL A 229 22.09 7.73 6.83
C VAL A 229 20.61 7.52 7.11
N ASN A 230 20.23 6.37 7.67
CA ASN A 230 18.85 6.13 8.09
C ASN A 230 18.40 7.14 9.16
N GLY A 231 19.23 7.42 10.16
CA GLY A 231 18.91 8.37 11.23
C GLY A 231 18.61 9.77 10.70
N LEU A 232 19.42 10.27 9.76
CA LEU A 232 19.13 11.51 9.05
C LEU A 232 17.82 11.42 8.26
N GLY A 233 17.57 10.28 7.62
CA GLY A 233 16.30 10.01 6.93
C GLY A 233 15.08 10.08 7.85
N VAL A 234 15.16 9.52 9.06
CA VAL A 234 14.11 9.56 10.08
C VAL A 234 13.89 10.98 10.60
N ILE A 235 14.96 11.74 10.87
CA ILE A 235 14.84 13.15 11.27
C ILE A 235 14.12 13.95 10.17
N CYS A 236 14.50 13.74 8.90
CA CYS A 236 13.81 14.34 7.76
C CYS A 236 12.32 13.92 7.71
N GLN A 237 12.00 12.68 8.09
CA GLN A 237 10.62 12.19 8.15
C GLN A 237 9.79 12.93 9.20
N LEU A 238 10.36 13.17 10.39
CA LEU A 238 9.70 13.91 11.46
C LEU A 238 9.47 15.38 11.06
N ILE A 239 10.44 15.99 10.39
CA ILE A 239 10.28 17.35 9.85
C ILE A 239 9.18 17.38 8.77
N ALA A 240 9.14 16.37 7.88
CA ALA A 240 8.04 16.25 6.91
C ALA A 240 6.69 16.10 7.62
N LEU A 241 6.58 15.28 8.67
CA LEU A 241 5.35 15.11 9.43
C LEU A 241 4.90 16.44 10.08
N TYR A 242 5.82 17.21 10.66
CA TYR A 242 5.51 18.53 11.22
C TYR A 242 4.86 19.45 10.17
N TYR A 243 5.48 19.59 9.00
CA TYR A 243 4.90 20.40 7.92
C TYR A 243 3.59 19.82 7.38
N PHE A 244 3.46 18.49 7.29
CA PHE A 244 2.23 17.82 6.89
C PHE A 244 1.06 18.20 7.82
N VAL A 245 1.25 18.15 9.14
CA VAL A 245 0.22 18.51 10.11
C VAL A 245 -0.22 19.96 9.92
N ILE A 246 0.74 20.89 9.73
CA ILE A 246 0.45 22.31 9.52
C ILE A 246 -0.39 22.54 8.27
N ILE A 247 0.01 21.98 7.12
CA ILE A 247 -0.66 22.22 5.85
C ILE A 247 -2.02 21.52 5.75
N VAL A 248 -2.21 20.38 6.46
CA VAL A 248 -3.43 19.57 6.38
C VAL A 248 -4.49 20.01 7.38
N LYS A 249 -4.13 20.46 8.60
CA LYS A 249 -5.08 20.66 9.72
C LYS A 249 -6.32 21.47 9.36
N SER A 250 -6.15 22.67 8.80
CA SER A 250 -7.27 23.57 8.48
C SER A 250 -8.10 23.07 7.27
N PRO A 251 -7.50 22.77 6.11
CA PRO A 251 -8.24 22.24 4.95
C PRO A 251 -8.94 20.92 5.24
N LEU A 252 -8.35 20.06 6.07
CA LEU A 252 -8.95 18.78 6.47
C LEU A 252 -10.23 18.98 7.26
N LYS A 253 -10.25 19.92 8.22
CA LYS A 253 -11.46 20.25 8.98
C LYS A 253 -12.60 20.65 8.04
N THR A 254 -12.29 21.50 7.06
CA THR A 254 -13.25 21.93 6.04
C THR A 254 -13.76 20.77 5.18
N LEU A 255 -12.86 19.89 4.72
CA LEU A 255 -13.23 18.71 3.94
C LEU A 255 -14.13 17.77 4.75
N ILE A 256 -13.68 17.36 5.94
CA ILE A 256 -14.34 16.38 6.80
C ILE A 256 -15.72 16.87 7.25
N ASN A 257 -15.90 18.15 7.54
CA ASN A 257 -17.20 18.70 7.96
C ASN A 257 -18.30 18.50 6.91
N LYS A 258 -17.95 18.44 5.62
CA LYS A 258 -18.89 18.20 4.51
C LYS A 258 -19.16 16.71 4.25
N GLN A 259 -18.44 15.81 4.90
CA GLN A 259 -18.56 14.37 4.66
C GLN A 259 -19.52 13.71 5.65
N VAL A 260 -20.06 12.55 5.26
CA VAL A 260 -20.79 11.68 6.20
C VAL A 260 -19.83 11.07 7.22
N THR A 261 -20.35 10.74 8.40
CA THR A 261 -19.58 10.28 9.58
C THR A 261 -18.59 9.15 9.27
N ILE A 262 -19.01 8.13 8.51
CA ILE A 262 -18.15 6.99 8.19
C ILE A 262 -16.91 7.39 7.36
N THR A 263 -17.05 8.35 6.44
CA THR A 263 -15.93 8.89 5.66
C THR A 263 -14.98 9.70 6.56
N LYS A 264 -15.52 10.42 7.56
CA LYS A 264 -14.72 11.14 8.57
C LYS A 264 -13.84 10.16 9.35
N TYR A 265 -14.42 9.06 9.82
CA TYR A 265 -13.69 8.02 10.53
C TYR A 265 -12.61 7.36 9.67
N MET A 266 -12.88 7.11 8.38
CA MET A 266 -11.85 6.55 7.50
C MET A 266 -10.66 7.50 7.28
N TYR A 267 -10.90 8.81 7.13
CA TYR A 267 -9.81 9.79 7.08
C TYR A 267 -9.04 9.82 8.41
N GLY A 268 -9.73 9.86 9.54
CA GLY A 268 -9.12 9.83 10.87
C GLY A 268 -8.25 8.59 11.08
N PHE A 269 -8.77 7.41 10.73
CA PHE A 269 -8.05 6.14 10.78
C PHE A 269 -6.79 6.15 9.92
N ALA A 270 -6.88 6.56 8.66
CA ALA A 270 -5.72 6.58 7.75
C ALA A 270 -4.63 7.55 8.22
N LEU A 271 -5.03 8.73 8.72
CA LEU A 271 -4.11 9.73 9.27
C LEU A 271 -3.47 9.27 10.58
N PHE A 272 -4.24 8.63 11.46
CA PHE A 272 -3.71 8.02 12.67
C PHE A 272 -2.67 6.95 12.34
N CYS A 273 -2.98 6.04 11.42
CA CYS A 273 -2.04 5.02 10.95
C CYS A 273 -0.78 5.64 10.33
N PHE A 274 -0.91 6.76 9.61
CA PHE A 274 0.23 7.46 9.01
C PHE A 274 1.16 8.04 10.07
N VAL A 275 0.60 8.69 11.10
CA VAL A 275 1.38 9.19 12.24
C VAL A 275 2.02 8.03 13.00
N LEU A 276 1.26 6.98 13.30
CA LEU A 276 1.75 5.78 13.98
C LEU A 276 2.90 5.13 13.21
N LYS A 277 2.80 5.01 11.88
CA LYS A 277 3.89 4.52 11.02
C LYS A 277 5.17 5.32 11.24
N ILE A 278 5.10 6.65 11.26
CA ILE A 278 6.27 7.50 11.44
C ILE A 278 6.83 7.39 12.86
N VAL A 279 5.97 7.32 13.88
CA VAL A 279 6.40 7.11 15.28
C VAL A 279 7.13 5.77 15.43
N LEU A 280 6.56 4.68 14.92
CA LEU A 280 7.19 3.36 14.97
C LEU A 280 8.49 3.31 14.17
N GLN A 281 8.53 3.94 12.99
CA GLN A 281 9.76 4.06 12.20
C GLN A 281 10.82 4.89 12.94
N SER A 282 10.41 5.88 13.75
CA SER A 282 11.35 6.68 14.54
C SER A 282 12.03 5.90 15.65
N ALA A 283 11.41 4.81 16.10
CA ALA A 283 12.04 3.89 17.06
C ALA A 283 13.30 3.22 16.48
N SER A 284 13.47 3.17 15.16
CA SER A 284 14.70 2.65 14.53
C SER A 284 15.94 3.51 14.79
N LEU A 285 15.79 4.71 15.37
CA LEU A 285 16.91 5.52 15.85
C LEU A 285 17.64 4.85 17.01
N ILE A 286 16.96 3.96 17.73
CA ILE A 286 17.54 3.16 18.82
C ILE A 286 18.14 1.89 18.18
N PRO A 287 19.47 1.67 18.23
CA PRO A 287 20.11 0.54 17.55
C PRO A 287 19.56 -0.83 17.94
N GLU A 288 19.21 -1.00 19.22
CA GLU A 288 18.60 -2.23 19.74
C GLU A 288 17.25 -2.51 19.08
N VAL A 289 16.35 -1.53 19.02
CA VAL A 289 15.04 -1.67 18.36
C VAL A 289 15.20 -1.98 16.87
N SER A 290 16.17 -1.34 16.22
CA SER A 290 16.52 -1.59 14.81
C SER A 290 16.91 -3.06 14.56
N ASN A 291 17.69 -3.66 15.46
CA ASN A 291 18.11 -5.06 15.37
C ASN A 291 16.93 -6.02 15.67
N VAL A 292 16.19 -5.74 16.74
CA VAL A 292 15.02 -6.52 17.18
C VAL A 292 13.94 -6.56 16.10
N ALA A 293 13.68 -5.43 15.44
CA ALA A 293 12.72 -5.34 14.35
C ALA A 293 13.09 -6.26 13.18
N TYR A 294 14.38 -6.45 12.89
CA TYR A 294 14.83 -7.38 11.84
C TYR A 294 14.72 -8.84 12.28
N GLN A 295 15.14 -9.14 13.51
CA GLN A 295 15.17 -10.50 14.04
C GLN A 295 13.76 -11.10 14.19
N HIS A 296 12.75 -10.27 14.53
CA HIS A 296 11.38 -10.73 14.72
C HIS A 296 10.48 -10.31 13.56
N ARG A 297 10.20 -11.28 12.67
CA ARG A 297 9.34 -11.10 11.48
C ARG A 297 7.97 -10.49 11.81
N ASN A 298 7.44 -10.72 13.00
CA ASN A 298 6.17 -10.16 13.47
C ASN A 298 6.11 -8.64 13.34
N PHE A 299 7.17 -7.94 13.74
CA PHE A 299 7.23 -6.48 13.66
C PHE A 299 7.29 -5.99 12.21
N VAL A 300 8.10 -6.64 11.36
CA VAL A 300 8.16 -6.31 9.92
C VAL A 300 6.81 -6.52 9.25
N ILE A 301 6.17 -7.67 9.51
CA ILE A 301 4.85 -7.99 8.95
C ILE A 301 3.81 -6.95 9.40
N GLY A 302 3.76 -6.62 10.69
CA GLY A 302 2.84 -5.60 11.20
C GLY A 302 3.11 -4.22 10.57
N PHE A 303 4.37 -3.81 10.46
CA PHE A 303 4.72 -2.53 9.84
C PHE A 303 4.30 -2.43 8.36
N ILE A 304 4.46 -3.51 7.60
CA ILE A 304 4.00 -3.58 6.20
C ILE A 304 2.47 -3.46 6.14
N HIS A 305 1.74 -4.17 6.98
CA HIS A 305 0.27 -4.11 7.02
C HIS A 305 -0.25 -2.76 7.53
N LEU A 306 0.39 -2.15 8.54
CA LEU A 306 0.11 -0.78 8.97
C LEU A 306 0.25 0.20 7.79
N THR A 307 1.31 0.06 7.00
CA THR A 307 1.52 0.91 5.82
C THR A 307 0.46 0.64 4.74
N MET A 308 0.23 -0.63 4.38
CA MET A 308 -0.58 -1.00 3.23
C MET A 308 -2.09 -1.01 3.51
N LEU A 309 -2.52 -1.57 4.64
CA LEU A 309 -3.92 -1.62 5.05
C LEU A 309 -4.33 -0.37 5.82
N GLY A 310 -3.54 0.05 6.81
CA GLY A 310 -3.83 1.21 7.64
C GLY A 310 -3.77 2.53 6.87
N VAL A 311 -2.59 2.86 6.32
CA VAL A 311 -2.38 4.12 5.60
C VAL A 311 -2.99 4.10 4.21
N ILE A 312 -2.44 3.27 3.31
CA ILE A 312 -2.79 3.33 1.89
C ILE A 312 -4.25 2.92 1.67
N SER A 313 -4.66 1.72 2.11
CA SER A 313 -6.05 1.28 1.93
C SER A 313 -7.04 2.12 2.72
N GLY A 314 -6.67 2.65 3.89
CA GLY A 314 -7.48 3.60 4.64
C GLY A 314 -7.83 4.85 3.83
N PHE A 315 -6.84 5.47 3.18
CA PHE A 315 -7.09 6.59 2.27
C PHE A 315 -7.89 6.18 1.03
N LEU A 316 -7.57 5.03 0.42
CA LEU A 316 -8.32 4.54 -0.75
C LEU A 316 -9.80 4.34 -0.42
N PHE A 317 -10.13 3.74 0.73
CA PHE A 317 -11.51 3.62 1.20
C PHE A 317 -12.16 4.99 1.46
N ALA A 318 -11.44 5.92 2.09
CA ALA A 318 -11.95 7.28 2.29
C ALA A 318 -12.27 7.98 0.96
N PHE A 319 -11.48 7.76 -0.10
CA PHE A 319 -11.75 8.29 -1.44
C PHE A 319 -12.93 7.59 -2.10
N LEU A 320 -13.03 6.26 -1.97
CA LEU A 320 -14.12 5.47 -2.54
C LEU A 320 -15.47 5.86 -1.96
N LEU A 321 -15.55 6.04 -0.64
CA LEU A 321 -16.75 6.43 0.10
C LEU A 321 -17.39 7.75 -0.38
N GLN A 322 -16.66 8.58 -1.12
CA GLN A 322 -17.16 9.85 -1.66
C GLN A 322 -17.76 9.72 -3.06
N ASN A 323 -17.80 8.53 -3.65
CA ASN A 323 -18.33 8.32 -4.99
C ASN A 323 -19.85 8.12 -4.98
N SER A 324 -20.52 8.62 -6.02
CA SER A 324 -21.98 8.54 -6.16
C SER A 324 -22.56 7.13 -6.29
N PHE A 325 -21.73 6.12 -6.59
CA PHE A 325 -22.15 4.72 -6.66
C PHE A 325 -22.03 3.98 -5.31
N ILE A 326 -21.59 4.66 -4.24
CA ILE A 326 -21.60 4.13 -2.88
C ILE A 326 -22.87 4.60 -2.18
N LYS A 327 -23.62 3.66 -1.59
CA LYS A 327 -24.79 3.98 -0.77
C LYS A 327 -24.40 3.83 0.69
N HIS A 328 -24.54 4.87 1.51
CA HIS A 328 -24.28 4.77 2.94
C HIS A 328 -25.38 3.94 3.64
N SER A 329 -25.18 2.63 3.71
CA SER A 329 -26.09 1.67 4.34
C SER A 329 -25.47 1.05 5.60
N LYS A 330 -26.31 0.47 6.46
CA LYS A 330 -25.84 -0.26 7.65
C LYS A 330 -24.83 -1.36 7.30
N THR A 331 -25.03 -2.08 6.19
CA THR A 331 -24.10 -3.11 5.70
C THR A 331 -22.72 -2.56 5.38
N LEU A 332 -22.64 -1.39 4.73
CA LEU A 332 -21.35 -0.74 4.42
C LEU A 332 -20.64 -0.32 5.70
N THR A 333 -21.38 0.29 6.63
CA THR A 333 -20.86 0.72 7.93
C THR A 333 -20.33 -0.48 8.73
N TYR A 334 -21.09 -1.57 8.79
CA TYR A 334 -20.64 -2.84 9.40
C TYR A 334 -19.36 -3.36 8.74
N GLY A 335 -19.31 -3.38 7.40
CA GLY A 335 -18.13 -3.83 6.66
C GLY A 335 -16.87 -3.02 7.00
N ILE A 336 -17.00 -1.70 7.12
CA ILE A 336 -15.88 -0.83 7.48
C ILE A 336 -15.43 -1.07 8.91
N TYR A 337 -16.36 -1.18 9.86
CA TYR A 337 -16.00 -1.50 11.25
C TYR A 337 -15.35 -2.88 11.37
N ALA A 338 -15.86 -3.89 10.66
CA ALA A 338 -15.24 -5.21 10.62
C ALA A 338 -13.81 -5.15 10.06
N PHE A 339 -13.59 -4.42 8.96
CA PHE A 339 -12.25 -4.25 8.39
C PHE A 339 -11.30 -3.56 9.38
N ILE A 340 -11.71 -2.43 9.97
CA ILE A 340 -10.88 -1.68 10.94
C ILE A 340 -10.60 -2.55 12.17
N LEU A 341 -11.61 -3.22 12.72
CA LEU A 341 -11.46 -4.08 13.89
C LEU A 341 -10.53 -5.26 13.59
N GLY A 342 -10.72 -5.94 12.46
CA GLY A 342 -9.84 -7.01 12.01
C GLY A 342 -8.39 -6.54 11.90
N PHE A 343 -8.16 -5.39 11.26
CA PHE A 343 -6.84 -4.79 11.14
C PHE A 343 -6.23 -4.53 12.53
N VAL A 344 -6.92 -3.77 13.38
CA VAL A 344 -6.42 -3.41 14.72
C VAL A 344 -6.11 -4.65 15.55
N LEU A 345 -7.00 -5.64 15.58
CA LEU A 345 -6.78 -6.88 16.33
C LEU A 345 -5.55 -7.62 15.80
N THR A 346 -5.43 -7.82 14.49
CA THR A 346 -4.28 -8.54 13.90
C THR A 346 -2.95 -7.82 14.14
N GLU A 347 -2.92 -6.49 14.05
CA GLU A 347 -1.72 -5.69 14.34
C GLU A 347 -1.31 -5.78 15.81
N LEU A 348 -2.27 -5.68 16.73
CA LEU A 348 -2.00 -5.80 18.16
C LEU A 348 -1.48 -7.21 18.50
N ILE A 349 -2.07 -8.26 17.93
CA ILE A 349 -1.61 -9.65 18.12
C ILE A 349 -0.18 -9.83 17.60
N LEU A 350 0.14 -9.26 16.43
CA LEU A 350 1.51 -9.30 15.89
C LEU A 350 2.50 -8.55 16.78
N LEU A 351 2.13 -7.37 17.25
CA LEU A 351 2.95 -6.56 18.16
C LEU A 351 3.20 -7.28 19.48
N ILE A 352 2.16 -7.83 20.11
CA ILE A 352 2.24 -8.60 21.36
C ILE A 352 3.17 -9.81 21.16
N GLN A 353 2.97 -10.58 20.09
CA GLN A 353 3.82 -11.74 19.82
C GLN A 353 5.29 -11.36 19.56
N GLY A 354 5.53 -10.25 18.85
CA GLY A 354 6.89 -9.72 18.69
C GLY A 354 7.52 -9.34 20.03
N GLY A 355 6.74 -8.70 20.93
CA GLY A 355 7.17 -8.38 22.29
C GLY A 355 7.46 -9.63 23.14
N PHE A 356 6.63 -10.67 23.04
CA PHE A 356 6.85 -11.93 23.75
C PHE A 356 8.17 -12.61 23.33
N PHE A 357 8.49 -12.57 22.03
CA PHE A 357 9.78 -13.07 21.56
C PHE A 357 10.94 -12.21 22.06
N TYR A 358 10.78 -10.88 22.06
CA TYR A 358 11.80 -9.96 22.57
C TYR A 358 12.12 -10.20 24.05
N PHE A 359 11.10 -10.40 24.90
CA PHE A 359 11.29 -10.66 26.33
C PHE A 359 11.61 -12.13 26.66
N GLY A 360 11.76 -13.01 25.67
CA GLY A 360 12.04 -14.43 25.89
C GLY A 360 10.88 -15.22 26.50
N ILE A 361 9.66 -14.70 26.48
CA ILE A 361 8.44 -15.34 27.02
C ILE A 361 8.01 -16.51 26.13
N GLY A 362 8.27 -16.42 24.82
CA GLY A 362 7.94 -17.45 23.84
C GLY A 362 6.67 -17.15 23.04
N LEU A 363 5.85 -18.17 22.80
CA LEU A 363 4.64 -18.07 21.97
C LEU A 363 3.43 -17.68 22.81
N LEU A 364 2.66 -16.69 22.35
CA LEU A 364 1.35 -16.38 22.93
C LEU A 364 0.45 -17.63 22.84
N PRO A 365 -0.27 -18.01 23.92
CA PRO A 365 -1.19 -19.13 23.87
C PRO A 365 -2.19 -19.00 22.73
N ASN A 366 -2.37 -20.05 21.93
CA ASN A 366 -3.25 -20.09 20.75
C ASN A 366 -2.97 -18.99 19.70
N TYR A 367 -1.74 -18.45 19.65
CA TYR A 367 -1.35 -17.36 18.75
C TYR A 367 -1.86 -17.51 17.32
N TYR A 368 -1.56 -18.64 16.66
CA TYR A 368 -1.93 -18.86 15.26
C TYR A 368 -3.44 -18.91 15.05
N LEU A 369 -4.18 -19.55 15.97
CA LEU A 369 -5.63 -19.66 15.90
C LEU A 369 -6.30 -18.31 16.10
N ILE A 370 -5.91 -17.55 17.14
CA ILE A 370 -6.50 -16.23 17.40
C ILE A 370 -6.20 -15.28 16.24
N LEU A 371 -4.97 -15.30 15.72
CA LEU A 371 -4.59 -14.48 14.57
C LEU A 371 -5.40 -14.83 13.31
N PHE A 372 -5.63 -16.11 13.05
CA PHE A 372 -6.49 -16.58 11.97
C PHE A 372 -7.93 -16.09 12.14
N LEU A 373 -8.54 -16.30 13.31
CA LEU A 373 -9.92 -15.91 13.60
C LEU A 373 -10.14 -14.40 13.47
N CYS A 374 -9.25 -13.58 14.02
CA CYS A 374 -9.31 -12.12 13.86
C CYS A 374 -9.15 -11.69 12.40
N SER A 375 -8.36 -12.42 11.62
CA SER A 375 -8.13 -12.13 10.19
C SER A 375 -9.38 -12.34 9.33
N ILE A 376 -10.37 -13.14 9.75
CA ILE A 376 -11.64 -13.37 9.02
C ILE A 376 -12.41 -12.06 8.81
N LEU A 377 -12.28 -11.11 9.74
CA LEU A 377 -12.96 -9.82 9.68
C LEU A 377 -12.52 -8.96 8.48
N LEU A 378 -11.29 -9.16 7.98
CA LEU A 378 -10.73 -8.41 6.85
C LEU A 378 -11.45 -8.71 5.52
N PRO A 379 -11.48 -9.96 5.00
CA PRO A 379 -12.23 -10.28 3.79
C PRO A 379 -13.73 -10.03 3.96
N LEU A 380 -14.29 -10.25 5.16
CA LEU A 380 -15.70 -9.93 5.45
C LEU A 380 -16.00 -8.43 5.25
N GLY A 381 -15.15 -7.56 5.77
CA GLY A 381 -15.29 -6.12 5.59
C GLY A 381 -15.22 -5.68 4.12
N ILE A 382 -14.28 -6.26 3.36
CA ILE A 382 -14.14 -6.01 1.91
C ILE A 382 -15.37 -6.53 1.15
N GLY A 383 -15.87 -7.72 1.50
CA GLY A 383 -17.07 -8.33 0.92
C GLY A 383 -18.32 -7.47 1.10
N CYS A 384 -18.51 -6.89 2.29
CA CYS A 384 -19.60 -5.94 2.53
C CYS A 384 -19.48 -4.68 1.64
N PHE A 385 -18.26 -4.20 1.40
CA PHE A 385 -18.01 -3.06 0.51
C PHE A 385 -18.37 -3.40 -0.96
N ILE A 386 -17.98 -4.59 -1.42
CA ILE A 386 -18.33 -5.12 -2.75
C ILE A 386 -19.85 -5.24 -2.90
N TYR A 387 -20.51 -5.88 -1.94
CA TYR A 387 -21.95 -6.05 -1.91
C TYR A 387 -22.70 -4.70 -1.97
N ASN A 388 -22.20 -3.68 -1.26
CA ASN A 388 -22.76 -2.34 -1.33
C ASN A 388 -22.72 -1.78 -2.76
N ILE A 389 -21.56 -1.86 -3.41
CA ILE A 389 -21.39 -1.37 -4.78
C ILE A 389 -22.34 -2.12 -5.72
N LEU A 390 -22.42 -3.44 -5.65
CA LEU A 390 -23.25 -4.25 -6.53
C LEU A 390 -24.73 -3.86 -6.45
N ASN A 391 -25.25 -3.62 -5.25
CA ASN A 391 -26.65 -3.29 -5.01
C ASN A 391 -27.03 -1.82 -5.24
N THR A 392 -26.05 -0.94 -5.47
CA THR A 392 -26.36 0.43 -5.90
C THR A 392 -26.78 0.42 -7.37
N LYS A 393 -28.08 0.63 -7.64
CA LYS A 393 -28.60 0.84 -8.99
C LYS A 393 -27.81 1.95 -9.68
N LYS A 394 -27.51 1.79 -10.98
CA LYS A 394 -26.95 2.90 -11.78
C LYS A 394 -27.96 4.04 -11.75
N ASN A 395 -27.74 5.06 -10.93
CA ASN A 395 -28.31 6.37 -11.21
C ASN A 395 -27.57 6.90 -12.45
N VAL A 396 -28.00 6.42 -13.63
CA VAL A 396 -27.68 7.10 -14.88
C VAL A 396 -28.45 8.41 -14.80
N ARG A 397 -27.82 9.47 -14.30
CA ARG A 397 -28.16 10.79 -14.84
C ARG A 397 -27.73 10.72 -16.31
N LYS A 398 -28.68 10.35 -17.17
CA LYS A 398 -28.63 10.74 -18.58
C LYS A 398 -28.75 12.25 -18.52
N THR A 399 -27.62 12.95 -18.49
CA THR A 399 -27.59 14.32 -18.97
C THR A 399 -27.75 14.19 -20.47
N THR A 400 -29.00 14.35 -20.91
CA THR A 400 -29.37 14.78 -22.26
C THR A 400 -28.55 15.98 -22.68
#